data_AF-A0A3B0TDD3-F1
#
_entry.id   AF-A0A3B0TDD3-F1
#
_cell.length_a   1.000
_cell.length_b   1.000
_cell.length_c   1.000
_cell.angle_alpha   90.00
_cell.angle_beta   90.00
_cell.angle_gamma   90.00
#
_symmetry.space_group_name_H-M   'P 1'
#
loop_
_entity.id
_entity.type
_entity.pdbx_description
1 polymer ?
#
loop_
_entity_poly.entity_id
_entity_poly.type
_entity_poly.pdbx_seq_one_letter_code
_entity_poly.pdbx_strand_id
1 'polypeptide(L)'
;MSVPLSQFSGNNSNRANTAFMIGFFTILAAWAFEMIGGYQPCELCLGERVPYYIGLPILALIIGMWTQITPLLRLVLTVVVAAVFVWSVYLGLYHAGVEWKFWPGPTACTGGADTLDFSALNAINDVRVVPCDAPQFRFLGI
;
A
#
# COMPACT_ATOMS: atom_id res chain seq x y z
N MET A 1 -22.83 7.39 12.47
CA MET A 1 -21.71 7.07 13.39
C MET A 1 -21.05 8.38 13.82
N SER A 2 -21.36 8.90 15.00
CA SER A 2 -20.66 10.06 15.56
C SER A 2 -19.42 9.55 16.31
N VAL A 3 -18.23 9.72 15.74
CA VAL A 3 -16.98 9.43 16.45
C VAL A 3 -16.83 10.45 17.58
N PRO A 4 -16.89 10.05 18.86
CA PRO A 4 -16.86 11.03 19.94
C PRO A 4 -15.46 11.61 20.08
N LEU A 5 -15.36 12.95 20.04
CA LEU A 5 -14.10 13.70 20.15
C LEU A 5 -13.33 13.40 21.45
N SER A 6 -14.01 12.87 22.48
CA SER A 6 -13.38 12.42 23.72
C SER A 6 -12.27 11.39 23.49
N GLN A 7 -12.35 10.58 22.43
CA GLN A 7 -11.31 9.61 22.06
C GLN A 7 -10.00 10.27 21.60
N PHE A 8 -10.05 11.52 21.14
CA PHE A 8 -8.89 12.29 20.65
C PHE A 8 -8.48 13.41 21.61
N SER A 9 -9.24 13.63 22.70
CA SER A 9 -9.01 14.70 23.66
C SER A 9 -7.91 14.35 24.68
N GLY A 10 -7.79 13.07 25.06
CA GLY A 10 -6.80 12.63 26.04
C GLY A 10 -5.35 12.74 25.58
N ASN A 11 -4.41 12.71 26.53
CA ASN A 11 -2.97 12.76 26.24
C ASN A 11 -2.38 11.40 25.82
N ASN A 12 -3.23 10.43 25.52
CA ASN A 12 -2.84 9.06 25.18
C ASN A 12 -2.87 8.85 23.65
N SER A 13 -1.68 8.78 23.04
CA SER A 13 -1.51 8.53 21.60
C SER A 13 -1.37 7.05 21.24
N ASN A 14 -1.64 6.10 22.17
CA ASN A 14 -1.39 4.67 21.97
C ASN A 14 -1.99 4.11 20.69
N ARG A 15 -3.19 4.54 20.29
CA ARG A 15 -3.82 4.07 19.04
C ARG A 15 -3.05 4.51 17.80
N ALA A 16 -2.61 5.76 17.75
CA ALA A 16 -1.79 6.27 16.66
C ALA A 16 -0.41 5.56 16.65
N ASN A 17 0.18 5.34 17.82
CA ASN A 17 1.43 4.59 17.96
C ASN A 17 1.28 3.16 17.44
N THR A 18 0.24 2.43 17.84
CA THR A 18 -0.01 1.06 17.36
C THR A 18 -0.20 1.03 15.85
N ALA A 19 -1.00 1.94 15.29
CA ALA A 19 -1.20 2.02 13.84
C ALA A 19 0.11 2.30 13.09
N PHE A 20 0.92 3.24 13.61
CA PHE A 20 2.22 3.55 13.05
C PHE A 20 3.16 2.34 13.09
N MET A 21 3.26 1.65 14.22
CA MET A 21 4.13 0.49 14.37
C MET A 21 3.75 -0.65 13.42
N ILE A 22 2.45 -0.96 13.30
CA ILE A 22 1.98 -1.96 12.34
C ILE A 22 2.39 -1.56 10.93
N GLY A 23 2.04 -0.35 10.50
CA GLY A 23 2.37 0.09 9.14
C GLY A 23 3.87 0.16 8.86
N PHE A 24 4.67 0.59 9.84
CA PHE A 24 6.13 0.68 9.75
C PHE A 24 6.76 -0.71 9.56
N PHE A 25 6.36 -1.69 10.37
CA PHE A 25 6.89 -3.05 10.21
C PHE A 25 6.40 -3.71 8.91
N THR A 26 5.19 -3.41 8.45
CA THR A 26 4.69 -3.93 7.16
C THR A 26 5.52 -3.41 5.99
N ILE A 27 5.80 -2.11 5.91
CA ILE A 27 6.59 -1.55 4.81
C ILE A 27 8.06 -2.01 4.89
N LEU A 28 8.62 -2.18 6.09
CA LEU A 28 9.95 -2.77 6.25
C LEU A 28 10.00 -4.22 5.77
N ALA A 29 8.97 -5.01 6.05
CA ALA A 29 8.88 -6.38 5.55
C ALA A 29 8.85 -6.39 4.01
N ALA A 30 8.06 -5.52 3.38
CA ALA A 30 8.02 -5.41 1.92
C ALA A 30 9.40 -5.07 1.31
N TRP A 31 10.13 -4.13 1.92
CA TRP A 31 11.50 -3.80 1.52
C TRP A 31 12.49 -4.94 1.76
N ALA A 32 12.33 -5.69 2.85
CA ALA A 32 13.14 -6.88 3.13
C ALA A 32 12.91 -7.97 2.06
N PHE A 33 11.68 -8.23 1.64
CA PHE A 33 11.40 -9.19 0.57
C PHE A 33 12.03 -8.78 -0.77
N GLU A 34 12.06 -7.48 -1.09
CA GLU A 34 12.71 -7.00 -2.31
C GLU A 34 14.24 -7.10 -2.22
N MET A 35 14.85 -6.55 -1.18
CA MET A 35 16.30 -6.45 -1.07
C MET A 35 16.98 -7.75 -0.64
N ILE A 36 16.35 -8.52 0.25
CA ILE A 36 16.93 -9.74 0.83
C ILE A 36 16.34 -10.97 0.13
N GLY A 37 15.04 -10.95 -0.19
CA GLY A 37 14.36 -12.05 -0.87
C GLY A 37 14.54 -12.06 -2.40
N GLY A 38 14.98 -10.94 -3.00
CA GLY A 38 15.19 -10.82 -4.45
C GLY A 38 13.89 -10.77 -5.26
N TYR A 39 12.72 -10.60 -4.60
CA TYR A 39 11.42 -10.50 -5.28
C TYR A 39 11.29 -9.15 -5.98
N GLN A 40 11.17 -9.16 -7.30
CA GLN A 40 11.09 -7.96 -8.13
C GLN A 40 9.66 -7.41 -8.16
N PRO A 41 9.35 -6.26 -7.54
CA PRO A 41 7.98 -5.81 -7.40
C PRO A 41 7.33 -5.52 -8.76
N CYS A 42 6.08 -5.95 -8.94
CA CYS A 42 5.26 -5.50 -10.05
C CYS A 42 4.76 -4.05 -9.82
N GLU A 43 4.16 -3.44 -10.83
CA GLU A 43 3.63 -2.07 -10.69
C GLU A 43 2.56 -1.96 -9.59
N LEU A 44 1.74 -3.00 -9.42
CA LEU A 44 0.65 -3.00 -8.46
C LEU A 44 1.18 -3.14 -7.03
N CYS A 45 2.21 -3.98 -6.81
CA CYS A 45 2.99 -4.04 -5.58
C CYS A 45 3.55 -2.67 -5.19
N LEU A 46 4.08 -1.91 -6.15
CA LEU A 46 4.60 -0.56 -5.88
C LEU A 46 3.46 0.42 -5.55
N GLY A 47 2.32 0.28 -6.23
CA GLY A 47 1.11 1.06 -5.93
C GLY A 47 0.62 0.88 -4.49
N GLU A 48 0.65 -0.35 -3.97
CA GLU A 48 0.28 -0.66 -2.59
C GLU A 48 1.23 -0.05 -1.54
N ARG A 49 2.46 0.30 -1.92
CA ARG A 49 3.41 0.98 -1.01
C ARG A 49 3.12 2.46 -0.85
N VAL A 50 2.50 3.10 -1.84
CA VAL A 50 2.21 4.55 -1.82
C VAL A 50 1.37 4.98 -0.60
N PRO A 51 0.29 4.25 -0.21
CA PRO A 51 -0.43 4.52 1.03
C PRO A 51 0.44 4.58 2.29
N TYR A 52 1.48 3.73 2.39
CA TYR A 52 2.40 3.74 3.53
C TYR A 52 3.30 4.98 3.53
N TYR A 53 3.77 5.40 2.35
CA TYR A 53 4.58 6.60 2.21
C TYR A 53 3.82 7.90 2.49
N ILE A 54 2.49 7.89 2.38
CA ILE A 54 1.65 9.04 2.73
C ILE A 54 1.16 8.93 4.18
N GLY A 55 0.63 7.76 4.57
CA GLY A 55 -0.01 7.54 5.87
C GLY A 55 0.97 7.57 7.04
N LEU A 56 2.17 6.99 6.90
CA LEU A 56 3.14 6.93 8.00
C LEU A 56 3.71 8.30 8.37
N PRO A 57 4.12 9.19 7.44
CA PRO A 57 4.54 10.54 7.81
C PRO A 57 3.44 11.33 8.51
N ILE A 58 2.18 11.21 8.07
CA ILE A 58 1.06 11.88 8.73
C ILE A 58 0.87 11.34 10.16
N LEU A 59 0.92 10.01 10.35
CA LEU A 59 0.88 9.41 11.69
C LEU A 59 2.05 9.87 12.57
N ALA A 60 3.26 9.94 12.04
CA ALA A 60 4.43 10.42 12.76
C ALA A 60 4.24 11.89 13.21
N LEU A 61 3.68 12.75 12.35
CA LEU A 61 3.34 14.13 12.70
C LEU A 61 2.27 14.20 13.80
N ILE A 62 1.19 13.41 13.69
CA ILE A 62 0.15 13.33 14.71
C ILE A 62 0.75 12.94 16.08
N ILE A 63 1.64 11.95 16.10
CA ILE A 63 2.30 11.47 17.32
C ILE A 63 3.26 12.53 17.88
N GLY A 64 4.13 13.08 17.03
CA GLY A 64 5.15 14.07 17.44
C GLY A 64 4.56 15.39 17.92
N MET A 65 3.41 15.78 17.39
CA MET A 65 2.71 17.02 17.75
C MET A 65 1.50 16.79 18.65
N TRP A 66 1.34 15.60 19.23
CA TRP A 66 0.09 15.19 19.90
C TRP A 66 -0.43 16.26 20.86
N THR A 67 0.38 16.70 21.81
CA THR A 67 0.02 17.73 22.82
C THR A 67 -0.19 19.14 22.25
N GLN A 68 0.33 19.42 21.05
CA GLN A 68 0.35 20.75 20.45
C GLN A 68 -0.86 21.01 19.55
N ILE A 69 -1.48 19.96 19.00
CA ILE A 69 -2.61 20.06 18.08
C ILE A 69 -3.97 19.82 18.75
N THR A 70 -5.02 20.47 18.23
CA THR A 70 -6.37 20.36 18.77
C THR A 70 -6.97 18.96 18.55
N PRO A 71 -7.88 18.49 19.43
CA PRO A 71 -8.53 17.19 19.26
C PRO A 71 -9.28 17.04 17.93
N LEU A 72 -9.85 18.14 17.41
CA LEU A 72 -10.50 18.15 16.10
C LEU A 72 -9.49 17.91 14.98
N LEU A 73 -8.32 18.54 15.02
CA LEU A 73 -7.28 18.32 14.02
C LEU A 73 -6.74 16.89 14.10
N ARG A 74 -6.57 16.33 15.30
CA ARG A 74 -6.20 14.90 15.49
C ARG A 74 -7.21 13.98 14.83
N LEU A 75 -8.51 14.22 15.03
CA LEU A 75 -9.58 13.43 14.41
C LEU A 75 -9.51 13.53 12.89
N VAL A 76 -9.45 14.75 12.33
CA VAL A 76 -9.43 14.96 10.88
C VAL A 76 -8.23 14.25 10.24
N LEU A 77 -7.02 14.45 10.78
CA LEU A 77 -5.82 13.80 10.25
C LEU A 77 -5.90 12.27 10.37
N THR A 78 -6.45 11.76 11.48
CA THR A 78 -6.65 10.31 11.64
C THR A 78 -7.64 9.74 10.62
N VAL A 79 -8.72 10.48 10.31
CA VAL A 79 -9.69 10.06 9.28
C VAL A 79 -9.06 10.08 7.89
N VAL A 80 -8.22 11.08 7.58
CA VAL A 80 -7.47 11.13 6.32
C VAL A 80 -6.55 9.92 6.20
N VAL A 81 -5.78 9.61 7.24
CA VAL A 81 -4.92 8.42 7.28
C VAL A 81 -5.75 7.15 7.09
N ALA A 82 -6.88 7.03 7.79
CA ALA A 82 -7.76 5.88 7.66
C ALA A 82 -8.27 5.72 6.21
N ALA A 83 -8.65 6.80 5.54
CA ALA A 83 -9.07 6.76 4.14
C ALA A 83 -7.94 6.29 3.21
N VAL A 84 -6.71 6.76 3.43
CA VAL A 84 -5.52 6.30 2.67
C VAL A 84 -5.29 4.80 2.86
N PHE A 85 -5.42 4.28 4.07
CA PHE A 85 -5.28 2.84 4.32
C PHE A 85 -6.46 2.01 3.81
N VAL A 86 -7.68 2.55 3.83
CA VAL A 86 -8.84 1.90 3.17
C VAL A 86 -8.58 1.75 1.67
N TRP A 87 -7.98 2.77 1.03
CA TRP A 87 -7.54 2.66 -0.35
C TRP A 87 -6.47 1.56 -0.54
N SER A 88 -5.51 1.45 0.38
CA SER A 88 -4.54 0.35 0.37
C SER A 88 -5.20 -1.04 0.44
N VAL A 89 -6.23 -1.19 1.29
CA VAL A 89 -6.99 -2.46 1.39
C VAL A 89 -7.71 -2.75 0.09
N TYR A 90 -8.33 -1.75 -0.53
CA TYR A 90 -8.95 -1.90 -1.85
C TYR A 90 -7.94 -2.36 -2.91
N LEU A 91 -6.76 -1.73 -2.97
CA LEU A 91 -5.71 -2.14 -3.90
C LEU A 91 -5.23 -3.58 -3.65
N GLY A 92 -5.00 -3.97 -2.41
CA GLY A 92 -4.58 -5.33 -2.07
C GLY A 92 -5.65 -6.38 -2.41
N LEU A 93 -6.93 -6.06 -2.17
CA LEU A 93 -8.02 -6.93 -2.61
C LEU A 93 -8.05 -7.05 -4.13
N TYR A 94 -7.94 -5.92 -4.85
CA TYR A 94 -7.87 -5.89 -6.30
C TYR A 94 -6.70 -6.72 -6.82
N HIS A 95 -5.50 -6.55 -6.27
CA HIS A 95 -4.32 -7.31 -6.68
C HIS A 95 -4.50 -8.82 -6.47
N ALA A 96 -4.96 -9.24 -5.29
CA ALA A 96 -5.19 -10.65 -5.00
C ALA A 96 -6.20 -11.30 -5.98
N GLY A 97 -7.27 -10.60 -6.37
CA GLY A 97 -8.19 -11.14 -7.36
C GLY A 97 -7.71 -11.03 -8.81
N VAL A 98 -6.74 -10.17 -9.13
CA VAL A 98 -6.02 -10.24 -10.42
C VAL A 98 -5.20 -11.53 -10.47
N GLU A 99 -4.47 -11.85 -9.39
CA GLU A 99 -3.69 -13.08 -9.28
C GLU A 99 -4.57 -14.34 -9.34
N TRP A 100 -5.75 -14.29 -8.71
CA TRP A 100 -6.75 -15.37 -8.76
C TRP A 100 -7.63 -15.34 -10.01
N LYS A 101 -7.37 -14.44 -10.95
CA LYS A 101 -8.08 -14.31 -12.24
C LYS A 101 -9.59 -14.04 -12.11
N PHE A 102 -10.03 -13.46 -10.99
CA PHE A 102 -11.42 -13.01 -10.83
C PHE A 102 -11.76 -11.80 -11.69
N TRP A 103 -10.76 -10.98 -12.01
CA TRP A 103 -10.89 -9.83 -12.90
C TRP A 103 -9.59 -9.59 -13.67
N PRO A 104 -9.65 -8.89 -14.83
CA PRO A 104 -8.46 -8.54 -15.58
C PRO A 104 -7.58 -7.57 -14.78
N GLY A 105 -6.26 -7.79 -14.85
CA GLY A 105 -5.29 -6.84 -14.33
C GLY A 105 -5.09 -5.63 -15.26
N PRO A 106 -4.32 -4.65 -14.82
CA PRO A 106 -4.00 -3.48 -15.62
C PRO A 106 -3.23 -3.88 -16.88
N THR A 107 -3.58 -3.27 -18.01
CA THR A 107 -2.90 -3.54 -19.29
C THR A 107 -1.40 -3.22 -19.26
N ALA A 108 -0.99 -2.32 -18.35
CA ALA A 108 0.40 -1.93 -18.14
C ALA A 108 1.28 -3.08 -17.59
N CYS A 109 0.73 -4.05 -16.86
CA CYS A 109 1.50 -5.19 -16.35
C CYS A 109 0.96 -6.59 -16.68
N THR A 110 -0.21 -6.71 -17.33
CA THR A 110 -0.72 -8.04 -17.77
C THR A 110 -0.69 -8.23 -19.28
N GLY A 111 -0.40 -7.19 -20.05
CA GLY A 111 -0.43 -7.22 -21.51
C GLY A 111 -1.86 -7.32 -22.05
N GLY A 112 -2.30 -6.29 -22.78
CA GLY A 112 -3.51 -6.41 -23.59
C GLY A 112 -3.24 -7.33 -24.78
N ALA A 113 -4.21 -8.16 -25.17
CA ALA A 113 -4.13 -9.03 -26.35
C ALA A 113 -4.20 -8.28 -27.69
N ASP A 114 -3.72 -7.03 -27.74
CA ASP A 114 -3.73 -6.20 -28.93
C ASP A 114 -2.39 -6.31 -29.64
N THR A 115 -2.41 -7.06 -30.75
CA THR A 115 -1.40 -7.10 -31.83
C THR A 115 0.05 -7.13 -31.36
N LEU A 116 0.63 -8.33 -31.28
CA LEU A 116 2.07 -8.52 -31.13
C LEU A 116 2.80 -7.95 -32.35
N ASP A 117 3.27 -6.71 -32.25
CA ASP A 117 4.19 -6.12 -33.22
C ASP A 117 5.62 -6.59 -32.91
N PHE A 118 6.20 -7.35 -33.84
CA PHE A 118 7.55 -7.89 -33.69
C PHE A 118 8.63 -6.79 -33.66
N SER A 119 8.31 -5.57 -34.12
CA SER A 119 9.21 -4.41 -34.04
C SER A 119 9.43 -3.92 -32.60
N ALA A 120 8.49 -4.20 -31.69
CA ALA A 120 8.56 -3.83 -30.28
C ALA A 120 9.47 -4.75 -29.44
N LEU A 121 9.86 -5.93 -29.95
CA LEU A 121 10.76 -6.84 -29.20
C LEU A 121 12.15 -6.25 -28.95
N ASN A 122 12.61 -5.33 -29.79
CA ASN A 122 13.89 -4.65 -29.57
C ASN A 122 13.84 -3.68 -28.38
N ALA A 123 12.65 -3.18 -28.01
CA ALA A 123 12.45 -2.29 -26.86
C ALA A 123 12.29 -3.05 -25.52
N ILE A 124 12.04 -4.36 -25.56
CA ILE A 124 11.87 -5.21 -24.36
C ILE A 124 13.19 -5.39 -23.58
N ASN A 125 14.35 -5.23 -24.23
CA ASN A 125 15.65 -5.37 -23.55
C ASN A 125 15.89 -4.32 -22.46
N ASP A 126 15.26 -3.14 -22.55
CA ASP A 126 15.44 -2.05 -21.57
C ASP A 126 14.37 -2.02 -20.47
N VAL A 127 13.18 -2.60 -20.70
CA VAL A 127 12.06 -2.53 -19.75
C VAL A 127 11.57 -3.94 -19.37
N ARG A 128 12.06 -4.43 -18.24
CA ARG A 128 11.58 -5.67 -17.62
C ARG A 128 10.31 -5.38 -16.82
N VAL A 129 9.15 -5.57 -17.46
CA VAL A 129 7.85 -5.49 -16.76
C VAL A 129 7.58 -6.83 -16.07
N VAL A 130 7.38 -6.81 -14.75
CA VAL A 130 7.03 -8.01 -13.98
C VAL A 130 5.51 -8.15 -13.96
N PRO A 131 4.95 -9.33 -14.29
CA PRO A 131 3.50 -9.53 -14.38
C PRO A 131 2.82 -9.35 -13.01
N CYS A 132 1.68 -8.65 -12.99
CA CYS A 132 0.84 -8.52 -11.77
C CYS A 132 -0.16 -9.66 -11.60
N ASP A 133 -0.30 -10.53 -12.60
CA ASP A 133 -1.29 -11.59 -12.64
C ASP A 133 -0.70 -12.97 -12.37
N ALA A 134 0.57 -13.00 -11.96
CA ALA A 134 1.30 -14.16 -11.52
C ALA A 134 1.87 -13.88 -10.12
N PRO A 135 1.50 -14.68 -9.10
CA PRO A 135 2.00 -14.47 -7.75
C PRO A 135 3.51 -14.76 -7.71
N GLN A 136 4.27 -13.79 -7.22
CA GLN A 136 5.74 -13.91 -7.10
C GLN A 136 6.18 -14.70 -5.87
N PHE A 137 5.32 -14.71 -4.86
CA PHE A 137 5.54 -15.37 -3.60
C PHE A 137 4.24 -16.03 -3.18
N ARG A 138 4.32 -17.29 -2.74
CA ARG A 138 3.21 -18.01 -2.15
C ARG A 138 3.59 -18.46 -0.76
N PHE A 139 2.75 -18.16 0.21
CA PHE A 139 2.96 -18.56 1.60
C PHE A 139 1.76 -19.38 2.05
N LEU A 140 2.00 -20.60 2.52
CA LEU A 140 0.93 -21.54 2.92
C LEU A 140 -0.07 -21.88 1.79
N GLY A 141 0.34 -21.74 0.52
CA GLY A 141 -0.47 -22.10 -0.64
C GLY A 141 -1.43 -21.02 -1.13
N ILE A 142 -1.42 -19.84 -0.50
CA ILE A 142 -2.00 -18.61 -1.07
C ILE A 142 -0.90 -17.84 -1.78
#